data_AF-A0A968ZRH8-F1
#
_entry.id   AF-A0A968ZRH8-F1
#
_cell.length_a   1.000
_cell.length_b   1.000
_cell.length_c   1.000
_cell.angle_alpha   90.00
_cell.angle_beta   90.00
_cell.angle_gamma   90.00
#
_symmetry.space_group_name_H-M   'P 1'
#
loop_
_entity.id
_entity.type
_entity.pdbx_description
1 polymer ?
#
loop_
_entity_poly.entity_id
_entity_poly.type
_entity_poly.pdbx_seq_one_letter_code
_entity_poly.pdbx_strand_id
1 'polypeptide(L)'
;MVFKGRPHWDAVRFVTTLNYFGEIPFLGSFRWIQALFGKTCINPGADLSKRTRKVILFGCRSLQQDHELQVQLESRLLAVEPPIELSSVFLEANISEANISEANISEANIKRAEHGADIVPAKLERLVCSADTAILLNSLAPSTLAASLVDYLGKNSDTVWRSVFDFGSPNCDLSAWGALDDVVMGGVSQGSFFLRSTTDHQPMEPQQHQQAVFAGNVSTSNSGGFSSVRTQNFDPPFDFSGWDSVVLRVKGDGQRYKFIARNSAGWDSPAYIYSFDTVAGAWIDVKIPFAAMVPTFRARSLPDAPAFDPARVFSFQLMLSKFEYDRKLNPRFSAGTFELAVSYISVQRPRQGIPLIVVGGPDAVSQEQHQAILNESQVNYRLIERLVEPEVADVVGAIAEALC
;
A
#
# COMPACT_ATOMS: atom_id res chain seq x y z
N MET A 1 -36.77 -32.58 28.22
CA MET A 1 -36.93 -32.36 26.77
C MET A 1 -36.09 -31.14 26.40
N VAL A 2 -34.98 -31.34 25.69
CA VAL A 2 -34.15 -30.25 25.17
C VAL A 2 -34.79 -29.79 23.86
N PHE A 3 -35.30 -28.56 23.83
CA PHE A 3 -35.71 -27.93 22.58
C PHE A 3 -34.46 -27.69 21.72
N LYS A 4 -34.27 -28.53 20.71
CA LYS A 4 -33.41 -28.23 19.56
C LYS A 4 -34.03 -27.05 18.81
N GLY A 5 -33.59 -25.83 19.11
CA GLY A 5 -33.81 -24.68 18.25
C GLY A 5 -33.17 -24.97 16.89
N ARG A 6 -33.97 -24.97 15.82
CA ARG A 6 -33.45 -25.07 14.45
C ARG A 6 -32.58 -23.83 14.19
N PRO A 7 -31.39 -23.97 13.59
CA PRO A 7 -30.59 -22.80 13.22
C PRO A 7 -31.37 -22.02 12.16
N HIS A 8 -31.70 -20.76 12.47
CA HIS A 8 -32.44 -19.90 11.56
C HIS A 8 -31.47 -19.44 10.48
N TRP A 9 -31.56 -20.05 9.29
CA TRP A 9 -30.85 -19.58 8.10
C TRP A 9 -31.33 -18.15 7.77
N ASP A 10 -30.39 -17.23 7.56
CA ASP A 10 -30.68 -15.82 7.25
C ASP A 10 -30.70 -15.62 5.73
N ALA A 11 -31.88 -15.82 5.15
CA ALA A 11 -32.12 -15.69 3.72
C ALA A 11 -31.83 -14.28 3.18
N VAL A 12 -32.06 -13.25 3.99
CA VAL A 12 -31.88 -11.85 3.58
C VAL A 12 -30.40 -11.57 3.42
N ARG A 13 -29.57 -11.93 4.40
CA ARG A 13 -28.10 -11.77 4.30
C ARG A 13 -27.49 -12.59 3.19
N PHE A 14 -27.99 -13.80 2.96
CA PHE A 14 -27.58 -14.60 1.80
C PHE A 14 -27.82 -13.81 0.52
N VAL A 15 -29.05 -13.36 0.27
CA VAL A 15 -29.41 -12.56 -0.92
C VAL A 15 -28.63 -11.24 -1.00
N THR A 16 -28.38 -10.56 0.12
CA THR A 16 -27.56 -9.34 0.13
C THR A 16 -26.12 -9.62 -0.30
N THR A 17 -25.52 -10.72 0.18
CA THR A 17 -24.16 -11.14 -0.21
C THR A 17 -24.12 -11.48 -1.71
N LEU A 18 -25.13 -12.21 -2.20
CA LEU A 18 -25.29 -12.52 -3.62
C LEU A 18 -25.40 -11.25 -4.47
N ASN A 19 -26.23 -10.30 -4.06
CA ASN A 19 -26.44 -9.04 -4.76
C ASN A 19 -25.19 -8.17 -4.75
N TYR A 20 -24.41 -8.19 -3.66
CA TYR A 20 -23.20 -7.40 -3.56
C TYR A 20 -22.07 -7.96 -4.44
N PHE A 21 -21.85 -9.28 -4.45
CA PHE A 21 -20.78 -9.89 -5.25
C PHE A 21 -21.21 -10.29 -6.66
N GLY A 22 -22.51 -10.40 -6.93
CA GLY A 22 -23.08 -10.81 -8.22
C GLY A 22 -22.95 -12.32 -8.51
N GLU A 23 -22.76 -13.16 -7.49
CA GLU A 23 -22.38 -14.58 -7.64
C GLU A 23 -23.16 -15.47 -6.68
N ILE A 24 -23.73 -16.59 -7.15
CA ILE A 24 -24.36 -17.62 -6.30
C ILE A 24 -23.37 -18.75 -6.02
N PRO A 25 -23.08 -19.09 -4.74
CA PRO A 25 -22.34 -20.30 -4.41
C PRO A 25 -22.96 -21.50 -5.16
N PHE A 26 -22.14 -22.27 -5.87
CA PHE A 26 -22.52 -23.46 -6.66
C PHE A 26 -23.19 -23.21 -8.02
N LEU A 27 -23.66 -22.00 -8.36
CA LEU A 27 -24.36 -21.71 -9.63
C LEU A 27 -23.66 -20.70 -10.55
N GLY A 28 -22.58 -20.05 -10.08
CA GLY A 28 -21.73 -19.18 -10.90
C GLY A 28 -22.19 -17.72 -10.97
N SER A 29 -21.70 -17.00 -11.99
CA SER A 29 -21.83 -15.54 -12.11
C SER A 29 -23.17 -15.11 -12.70
N PHE A 30 -23.81 -14.14 -12.04
CA PHE A 30 -25.04 -13.48 -12.51
C PHE A 30 -24.82 -11.99 -12.78
N ARG A 31 -23.56 -11.56 -12.93
CA ARG A 31 -23.21 -10.16 -13.27
C ARG A 31 -23.91 -9.68 -14.54
N TRP A 32 -24.26 -10.59 -15.47
CA TRP A 32 -25.07 -10.29 -16.65
C TRP A 32 -26.48 -9.78 -16.32
N ILE A 33 -27.11 -10.27 -15.24
CA ILE A 33 -28.41 -9.79 -14.76
C ILE A 33 -28.26 -8.40 -14.15
N GLN A 34 -27.18 -8.14 -13.40
CA GLN A 34 -26.92 -6.82 -12.83
C GLN A 34 -26.65 -5.76 -13.91
N ALA A 35 -25.95 -6.16 -14.99
CA ALA A 35 -25.75 -5.34 -16.17
C ALA A 35 -27.07 -5.00 -16.90
N LEU A 36 -28.02 -5.95 -16.96
CA LEU A 36 -29.38 -5.71 -17.50
C LEU A 36 -30.17 -4.66 -16.71
N PHE A 37 -29.87 -4.46 -15.43
CA PHE A 37 -30.49 -3.43 -14.58
C PHE A 37 -29.59 -2.19 -14.37
N GLY A 38 -28.54 -2.02 -15.18
CA GLY A 38 -27.66 -0.83 -15.13
C GLY A 38 -26.76 -0.74 -13.88
N LYS A 39 -26.64 -1.81 -13.09
CA LYS A 39 -25.75 -1.86 -11.92
C LYS A 39 -24.43 -2.55 -12.29
N THR A 40 -23.52 -1.81 -12.90
CA THR A 40 -22.13 -2.25 -13.06
C THR A 40 -21.24 -1.43 -12.13
N CYS A 41 -21.01 -1.90 -10.91
CA CYS A 41 -19.90 -1.40 -10.10
C CYS A 41 -18.62 -2.04 -10.67
N ILE A 42 -17.88 -1.25 -11.45
CA ILE A 42 -16.55 -1.63 -11.94
C ILE A 42 -15.55 -1.07 -10.93
N ASN A 43 -14.75 -1.94 -10.34
CA ASN A 43 -13.62 -1.52 -9.52
C ASN A 43 -12.36 -1.71 -10.38
N PRO A 44 -11.85 -0.67 -11.04
CA PRO A 44 -10.68 -0.85 -11.90
C PRO A 44 -9.46 -1.18 -11.05
N GLY A 45 -8.81 -2.29 -11.34
CA GLY A 45 -7.45 -2.55 -10.87
C GLY A 45 -6.47 -1.59 -11.55
N ALA A 46 -5.37 -1.29 -10.88
CA ALA A 46 -4.30 -0.48 -11.46
C ALA A 46 -3.25 -1.37 -12.12
N ASP A 47 -2.74 -0.91 -13.26
CA ASP A 47 -1.54 -1.46 -13.88
C ASP A 47 -0.30 -0.89 -13.16
N LEU A 48 0.33 -1.73 -12.33
CA LEU A 48 1.59 -1.43 -11.65
C LEU A 48 2.76 -2.24 -12.25
N SER A 49 2.57 -2.85 -13.43
CA SER A 49 3.55 -3.70 -14.12
C SER A 49 4.79 -2.96 -14.57
N LYS A 50 4.62 -1.67 -14.89
CA LYS A 50 5.68 -0.82 -15.39
C LYS A 50 6.74 -0.71 -14.30
N ARG A 51 7.90 -1.32 -14.56
CA ARG A 51 9.17 -1.04 -13.87
C ARG A 51 9.71 0.33 -14.28
N THR A 52 8.87 1.37 -14.25
CA THR A 52 9.38 2.73 -14.36
C THR A 52 10.11 3.03 -13.07
N ARG A 53 11.41 3.36 -13.18
CA ARG A 53 12.14 3.83 -12.02
C ARG A 53 11.59 5.20 -11.68
N LYS A 54 11.03 5.33 -10.47
CA LYS A 54 10.48 6.61 -10.04
C LYS A 54 11.59 7.40 -9.37
N VAL A 55 11.85 8.59 -9.89
CA VAL A 55 12.82 9.52 -9.33
C VAL A 55 12.07 10.73 -8.84
N ILE A 56 12.40 11.20 -7.63
CA ILE A 56 11.77 12.39 -7.06
C ILE A 56 12.83 13.45 -6.87
N LEU A 57 12.64 14.59 -7.52
CA LEU A 57 13.47 15.77 -7.40
C LEU A 57 12.90 16.68 -6.31
N PHE A 58 13.67 16.93 -5.26
CA PHE A 58 13.38 17.93 -4.25
C PHE A 58 14.20 19.18 -4.54
N GLY A 59 13.57 20.34 -4.64
CA GLY A 59 14.25 21.61 -4.89
C GLY A 59 13.51 22.81 -4.28
N CYS A 60 13.98 24.01 -4.59
CA CYS A 60 13.40 25.25 -4.09
C CYS A 60 12.82 26.10 -5.22
N ARG A 61 11.53 26.45 -5.14
CA ARG A 61 10.82 27.16 -6.23
C ARG A 61 11.38 28.55 -6.51
N SER A 62 11.97 29.21 -5.51
CA SER A 62 12.51 30.57 -5.67
C SER A 62 13.85 30.61 -6.42
N LEU A 63 14.43 29.45 -6.76
CA LEU A 63 15.71 29.36 -7.45
C LEU A 63 15.46 29.04 -8.92
N GLN A 64 15.69 30.03 -9.79
CA GLN A 64 15.53 29.90 -11.24
C GLN A 64 16.37 28.74 -11.83
N GLN A 65 17.53 28.46 -11.23
CA GLN A 65 18.40 27.36 -11.61
C GLN A 65 17.80 25.97 -11.34
N ASP A 66 17.01 25.80 -10.27
CA ASP A 66 16.39 24.51 -9.95
C ASP A 66 15.29 24.17 -10.98
N HIS A 67 14.57 25.19 -11.46
CA HIS A 67 13.60 25.04 -12.53
C HIS A 67 14.28 24.68 -13.87
N GLU A 68 15.38 25.35 -14.22
CA GLU A 68 16.14 25.03 -15.43
C GLU A 68 16.72 23.61 -15.38
N LEU A 69 17.28 23.21 -14.23
CA LEU A 69 17.76 21.85 -13.98
C LEU A 69 16.65 20.82 -14.16
N GLN A 70 15.47 21.05 -13.59
CA GLN A 70 14.32 20.16 -13.73
C GLN A 70 13.96 19.95 -15.20
N VAL A 71 13.78 21.03 -15.97
CA VAL A 71 13.38 20.94 -17.38
C VAL A 71 14.42 20.18 -18.20
N GLN A 72 15.71 20.44 -17.97
CA GLN A 72 16.80 19.73 -18.66
C GLN A 72 16.86 18.26 -18.25
N LEU A 73 16.68 17.94 -16.95
CA LEU A 73 16.59 16.57 -16.46
C LEU A 73 15.42 15.80 -17.08
N GLU A 74 14.21 16.37 -17.08
CA GLU A 74 13.03 15.75 -17.71
C GLU A 74 13.30 15.42 -19.18
N SER A 75 13.91 16.36 -19.91
CA SER A 75 14.24 16.18 -21.34
C SER A 75 15.23 15.03 -21.56
N ARG A 76 16.19 14.85 -20.65
CA ARG A 76 17.25 13.84 -20.77
C ARG A 76 16.80 12.46 -20.30
N LEU A 77 16.00 12.40 -19.23
CA LEU A 77 15.51 11.15 -18.66
C LEU A 77 14.46 10.46 -19.56
N LEU A 78 13.79 11.21 -20.44
CA LEU A 78 12.92 10.64 -21.48
C LEU A 78 13.64 9.66 -22.42
N ALA A 79 14.96 9.80 -22.59
CA ALA A 79 15.77 8.97 -23.46
C ALA A 79 16.44 7.77 -22.75
N VAL A 80 16.24 7.61 -21.43
CA VAL A 80 16.86 6.53 -20.65
C VAL A 80 15.99 5.27 -20.71
N GLU A 81 16.62 4.12 -20.93
CA GLU A 81 15.97 2.80 -20.84
C GLU A 81 16.51 2.00 -19.64
N PRO A 82 15.64 1.48 -18.75
CA PRO A 82 14.17 1.60 -18.75
C PRO A 82 13.70 3.02 -18.42
N PRO A 83 12.48 3.41 -18.84
CA PRO A 83 11.97 4.76 -18.66
C PRO A 83 11.96 5.18 -17.18
N ILE A 84 12.48 6.38 -16.92
CA ILE A 84 12.47 7.00 -15.60
C ILE A 84 11.29 7.96 -15.51
N GLU A 85 10.44 7.77 -14.51
CA GLU A 85 9.38 8.71 -14.18
C GLU A 85 9.91 9.74 -13.19
N LEU A 86 10.13 10.97 -13.65
CA LEU A 86 10.54 12.07 -12.79
C LEU A 86 9.30 12.77 -12.22
N SER A 87 9.27 12.92 -10.90
CA SER A 87 8.33 13.80 -10.19
C SER A 87 9.12 14.87 -9.46
N SER A 88 8.59 16.09 -9.36
CA SER A 88 9.27 17.19 -8.67
C SER A 88 8.46 17.68 -7.48
N VAL A 89 9.15 17.97 -6.38
CA VAL A 89 8.61 18.62 -5.19
C VAL A 89 9.43 19.88 -4.94
N PHE A 90 8.80 21.03 -5.14
CA PHE A 90 9.44 22.32 -4.85
C PHE A 90 8.87 22.96 -3.59
N LEU A 91 9.78 23.35 -2.70
CA LEU A 91 9.45 24.10 -1.49
C LEU A 91 9.40 25.60 -1.80
N GLU A 92 8.43 26.32 -1.23
CA GLU A 92 8.43 27.79 -1.25
C GLU A 92 9.47 28.30 -0.25
N ALA A 93 10.34 29.20 -0.69
CA ALA A 93 11.42 29.72 0.14
C ALA A 93 10.87 30.63 1.25
N ASN A 94 10.87 30.12 2.48
CA ASN A 94 11.07 30.96 3.67
C ASN A 94 11.81 30.14 4.74
N ILE A 95 13.14 30.08 4.60
CA ILE A 95 14.00 29.05 5.19
C ILE A 95 14.85 29.65 6.32
N SER A 96 14.20 30.04 7.41
CA SER A 96 14.90 30.11 8.71
C SER A 96 14.23 29.26 9.79
N GLU A 97 12.96 28.89 9.63
CA GLU A 97 12.21 28.10 10.63
C GLU A 97 11.18 27.13 10.00
N ALA A 98 11.36 26.70 8.74
CA ALA A 98 10.36 25.89 8.05
C ALA A 98 10.20 24.49 8.70
N ASN A 99 9.17 24.38 9.53
CA ASN A 99 8.55 23.13 9.91
C ASN A 99 8.03 22.47 8.62
N ILE A 100 8.41 21.21 8.37
CA ILE A 100 8.08 20.47 7.14
C ILE A 100 6.55 20.34 6.95
N SER A 101 5.78 20.63 8.00
CA SER A 101 4.33 20.83 7.92
C SER A 101 3.97 21.85 6.84
N GLU A 102 4.60 23.02 6.73
CA GLU A 102 4.08 24.11 5.90
C GLU A 102 4.43 24.02 4.40
N ALA A 103 5.24 23.04 4.00
CA ALA A 103 5.66 22.92 2.61
C ALA A 103 4.48 22.48 1.73
N ASN A 104 4.34 23.07 0.53
CA ASN A 104 3.18 22.87 -0.34
C ASN A 104 3.58 22.00 -1.56
N ILE A 105 3.24 20.71 -1.57
CA ILE A 105 3.48 19.84 -2.74
C ILE A 105 2.33 20.00 -3.74
N SER A 106 2.45 20.99 -4.63
CA SER A 106 1.72 20.96 -5.90
C SER A 106 2.58 20.24 -6.93
N GLU A 107 2.03 19.20 -7.57
CA GLU A 107 2.57 18.50 -8.76
C GLU A 107 3.27 17.14 -8.52
N ALA A 108 2.48 16.17 -8.07
CA ALA A 108 2.65 14.78 -8.48
C ALA A 108 1.27 14.11 -8.55
N ASN A 109 0.51 14.29 -9.63
CA ASN A 109 -0.79 13.63 -9.91
C ASN A 109 -1.89 13.66 -8.82
N ILE A 110 -1.75 14.45 -7.76
CA ILE A 110 -2.81 14.69 -6.77
C ILE A 110 -3.62 15.88 -7.28
N LYS A 111 -4.76 15.61 -7.92
CA LYS A 111 -5.74 16.65 -8.30
C LYS A 111 -6.01 17.53 -7.08
N ARG A 112 -5.70 18.84 -7.22
CA ARG A 112 -6.11 19.98 -6.39
C ARG A 112 -6.84 19.59 -5.10
N ALA A 113 -6.09 19.52 -3.99
CA ALA A 113 -6.64 19.96 -2.73
C ALA A 113 -6.49 21.49 -2.73
N GLU A 114 -7.54 22.20 -3.11
CA GLU A 114 -7.64 23.64 -2.85
C GLU A 114 -7.72 23.81 -1.32
N HIS A 115 -6.93 24.74 -0.78
CA HIS A 115 -6.62 25.02 0.63
C HIS A 115 -5.32 24.37 1.09
N GLY A 116 -4.33 25.23 1.42
CA GLY A 116 -2.99 24.86 1.90
C GLY A 116 -3.04 23.98 3.13
N ALA A 117 -3.10 22.67 2.89
CA ALA A 117 -2.97 21.65 3.91
C ALA A 117 -1.50 21.21 3.95
N ASP A 118 -0.93 21.39 5.13
CA ASP A 118 0.40 21.00 5.51
C ASP A 118 0.84 19.63 4.90
N ILE A 119 2.09 19.50 4.43
CA ILE A 119 2.70 18.18 4.24
C ILE A 119 2.81 17.53 5.62
N VAL A 120 1.85 16.67 5.92
CA VAL A 120 1.97 15.76 7.04
C VAL A 120 3.20 14.85 6.79
N PRO A 121 4.12 14.68 7.76
CA PRO A 121 5.31 13.84 7.63
C PRO A 121 5.07 12.46 6.98
N ALA A 122 3.94 11.81 7.30
CA ALA A 122 3.51 10.55 6.70
C ALA A 122 3.33 10.59 5.16
N LYS A 123 2.93 11.73 4.60
CA LYS A 123 2.77 11.90 3.14
C LYS A 123 4.13 11.98 2.45
N LEU A 124 5.10 12.66 3.07
CA LEU A 124 6.47 12.72 2.58
C LEU A 124 7.15 11.34 2.67
N GLU A 125 7.01 10.64 3.79
CA GLU A 125 7.51 9.27 3.96
C GLU A 125 7.03 8.36 2.83
N ARG A 126 5.71 8.32 2.60
CA ARG A 126 5.12 7.49 1.54
C ARG A 126 5.63 7.86 0.15
N LEU A 127 5.80 9.16 -0.09
CA LEU A 127 6.32 9.66 -1.37
C LEU A 127 7.75 9.18 -1.61
N VAL A 128 8.63 9.34 -0.61
CA VAL A 128 10.04 8.92 -0.65
C VAL A 128 10.18 7.41 -0.76
N CYS A 129 9.41 6.66 0.04
CA CYS A 129 9.38 5.19 0.00
C CYS A 129 8.84 4.65 -1.34
N SER A 130 8.14 5.47 -2.14
CA SER A 130 7.66 5.10 -3.48
C SER A 130 8.64 5.33 -4.62
N ALA A 131 9.71 6.08 -4.38
CA ALA A 131 10.73 6.34 -5.38
C ALA A 131 11.87 5.33 -5.27
N ASP A 132 12.54 5.05 -6.39
CA ASP A 132 13.83 4.37 -6.41
C ASP A 132 14.96 5.30 -5.96
N THR A 133 14.89 6.58 -6.37
CA THR A 133 15.90 7.59 -6.05
C THR A 133 15.23 8.90 -5.68
N ALA A 134 15.60 9.48 -4.54
CA ALA A 134 15.34 10.87 -4.22
C ALA A 134 16.58 11.71 -4.61
N ILE A 135 16.37 12.82 -5.29
CA ILE A 135 17.40 13.79 -5.63
C ILE A 135 17.13 15.03 -4.80
N LEU A 136 18.07 15.44 -3.97
CA LEU A 136 18.02 16.68 -3.21
C LEU A 136 18.85 17.73 -3.94
N LEU A 137 18.18 18.71 -4.57
CA LEU A 137 18.82 19.88 -5.16
C LEU A 137 19.11 20.92 -4.08
N ASN A 138 20.36 21.38 -4.09
CA ASN A 138 20.85 22.53 -3.37
C ASN A 138 20.80 22.42 -1.83
N SER A 139 21.87 22.87 -1.19
CA SER A 139 22.06 22.80 0.26
C SER A 139 21.16 23.76 1.06
N LEU A 140 20.38 24.61 0.38
CA LEU A 140 19.39 25.48 1.01
C LEU A 140 18.11 24.76 1.42
N ALA A 141 17.93 23.48 1.07
CA ALA A 141 16.90 22.67 1.71
C ALA A 141 17.16 22.68 3.23
N PRO A 142 16.17 23.01 4.07
CA PRO A 142 16.40 23.07 5.51
C PRO A 142 16.96 21.71 5.97
N SER A 143 17.96 21.73 6.86
CA SER A 143 18.62 20.52 7.38
C SER A 143 17.62 19.48 7.92
N THR A 144 16.43 19.92 8.30
CA THR A 144 15.26 19.11 8.67
C THR A 144 14.74 18.22 7.53
N LEU A 145 14.70 18.70 6.28
CA LEU A 145 14.30 17.90 5.12
C LEU A 145 15.34 16.82 4.83
N ALA A 146 16.63 17.19 4.78
CA ALA A 146 17.70 16.22 4.57
C ALA A 146 17.68 15.13 5.66
N ALA A 147 17.55 15.52 6.92
CA ALA A 147 17.40 14.58 8.03
C ALA A 147 16.15 13.70 7.91
N SER A 148 15.02 14.25 7.47
CA SER A 148 13.78 13.47 7.26
C SER A 148 13.90 12.48 6.10
N LEU A 149 14.46 12.90 4.97
CA LEU A 149 14.73 12.02 3.83
C LEU A 149 15.65 10.87 4.24
N VAL A 150 16.71 11.19 4.98
CA VAL A 150 17.64 10.21 5.54
C VAL A 150 16.95 9.25 6.51
N ASP A 151 16.09 9.73 7.42
CA ASP A 151 15.34 8.88 8.34
C ASP A 151 14.40 7.92 7.61
N TYR A 152 13.62 8.43 6.65
CA TYR A 152 12.68 7.61 5.88
C TYR A 152 13.38 6.60 4.97
N LEU A 153 14.44 7.02 4.27
CA LEU A 153 15.26 6.13 3.47
C LEU A 153 16.04 5.16 4.33
N GLY A 154 16.47 5.53 5.54
CA GLY A 154 17.18 4.64 6.46
C GLY A 154 16.31 3.48 6.93
N LYS A 155 15.01 3.73 7.14
CA LYS A 155 14.03 2.69 7.50
C LYS A 155 13.69 1.75 6.34
N ASN A 156 13.82 2.21 5.10
CA ASN A 156 13.35 1.50 3.90
C ASN A 156 14.39 1.48 2.75
N SER A 157 15.68 1.47 3.08
CA SER A 157 16.77 1.75 2.13
C SER A 157 16.76 0.78 0.95
N ASP A 158 16.40 -0.47 1.20
CA ASP A 158 16.55 -1.54 0.23
C ASP A 158 15.25 -1.85 -0.50
N THR A 159 14.18 -1.10 -0.23
CA THR A 159 12.84 -1.39 -0.77
C THR A 159 12.13 -0.17 -1.32
N VAL A 160 11.32 -0.39 -2.34
CA VAL A 160 10.37 0.57 -2.91
C VAL A 160 8.97 0.04 -2.69
N TRP A 161 8.05 0.93 -2.35
CA TRP A 161 6.69 0.61 -1.97
C TRP A 161 5.69 1.35 -2.85
N ARG A 162 4.59 0.70 -3.24
CA ARG A 162 3.48 1.35 -3.91
C ARG A 162 2.19 1.00 -3.23
N SER A 163 1.46 2.05 -2.82
CA SER A 163 0.17 1.88 -2.17
C SER A 163 -0.84 1.24 -3.12
N VAL A 164 -1.59 0.26 -2.61
CA VAL A 164 -2.73 -0.36 -3.29
C VAL A 164 -4.04 0.07 -2.62
N PHE A 165 -4.09 0.00 -1.29
CA PHE A 165 -5.13 0.59 -0.46
C PHE A 165 -4.49 1.40 0.66
N ASP A 166 -4.86 2.68 0.74
CA ASP A 166 -4.48 3.56 1.84
C ASP A 166 -5.72 3.92 2.65
N PHE A 167 -5.89 3.26 3.79
CA PHE A 167 -7.05 3.46 4.65
C PHE A 167 -6.91 4.66 5.60
N GLY A 168 -5.74 5.30 5.61
CA GLY A 168 -5.52 6.59 6.26
C GLY A 168 -5.84 7.79 5.38
N SER A 169 -6.14 7.58 4.09
CA SER A 169 -6.55 8.65 3.18
C SER A 169 -7.94 9.19 3.57
N PRO A 170 -8.12 10.52 3.72
CA PRO A 170 -9.42 11.11 4.05
C PRO A 170 -10.56 10.75 3.08
N ASN A 171 -10.21 10.42 1.83
CA ASN A 171 -11.16 10.07 0.77
C ASN A 171 -11.16 8.55 0.51
N CYS A 172 -10.74 7.73 1.49
CA CYS A 172 -10.73 6.29 1.32
C CYS A 172 -12.15 5.76 1.08
N ASP A 173 -12.32 5.02 -0.01
CA ASP A 173 -13.57 4.35 -0.34
C ASP A 173 -13.46 2.85 -0.07
N LEU A 174 -14.34 2.34 0.80
CA LEU A 174 -14.47 0.92 1.09
C LEU A 174 -15.51 0.22 0.22
N SER A 175 -16.11 0.88 -0.78
CA SER A 175 -17.18 0.33 -1.61
C SER A 175 -16.79 -0.96 -2.33
N ALA A 176 -15.50 -1.17 -2.60
CA ALA A 176 -14.98 -2.40 -3.16
C ALA A 176 -15.02 -3.58 -2.17
N TRP A 177 -15.04 -3.34 -0.85
CA TRP A 177 -14.97 -4.36 0.20
C TRP A 177 -16.35 -4.76 0.74
N GLY A 178 -16.62 -6.07 0.80
CA GLY A 178 -17.84 -6.62 1.39
C GLY A 178 -17.57 -7.79 2.33
N ALA A 179 -18.45 -7.96 3.32
CA ALA A 179 -18.42 -9.12 4.21
C ALA A 179 -18.79 -10.41 3.48
N LEU A 180 -18.09 -11.49 3.80
CA LEU A 180 -18.30 -12.84 3.30
C LEU A 180 -18.13 -13.82 4.47
N ASP A 181 -19.20 -14.04 5.22
CA ASP A 181 -19.19 -14.83 6.45
C ASP A 181 -19.74 -16.26 6.27
N ASP A 182 -19.59 -17.08 7.31
CA ASP A 182 -20.04 -18.47 7.34
C ASP A 182 -21.57 -18.66 7.34
N VAL A 183 -22.34 -17.58 7.42
CA VAL A 183 -23.82 -17.56 7.32
C VAL A 183 -24.31 -18.19 6.02
N VAL A 184 -23.54 -18.06 4.94
CA VAL A 184 -23.83 -18.71 3.65
C VAL A 184 -23.95 -20.24 3.80
N MET A 185 -23.23 -20.81 4.76
CA MET A 185 -23.23 -22.25 5.08
C MET A 185 -24.02 -22.59 6.36
N GLY A 186 -24.78 -21.63 6.93
CA GLY A 186 -25.59 -21.81 8.14
C GLY A 186 -24.87 -21.47 9.46
N GLY A 187 -23.64 -20.95 9.38
CA GLY A 187 -22.92 -20.37 10.52
C GLY A 187 -23.59 -19.09 11.03
N VAL A 188 -23.13 -18.61 12.18
CA VAL A 188 -23.68 -17.40 12.83
C VAL A 188 -22.60 -16.36 13.10
N SER A 189 -21.45 -16.48 12.44
CA SER A 189 -20.41 -15.47 12.50
C SER A 189 -20.85 -14.21 11.76
N GLN A 190 -20.36 -13.07 12.21
CA GLN A 190 -20.64 -11.79 11.60
C GLN A 190 -19.37 -10.96 11.59
N GLY A 191 -18.94 -10.52 10.41
CA GLY A 191 -17.87 -9.56 10.22
C GLY A 191 -18.36 -8.31 9.51
N SER A 192 -17.63 -7.22 9.71
CA SER A 192 -17.79 -5.99 8.93
C SER A 192 -16.42 -5.38 8.62
N PHE A 193 -16.37 -4.60 7.55
CA PHE A 193 -15.23 -3.75 7.21
C PHE A 193 -15.69 -2.30 7.21
N PHE A 194 -15.09 -1.46 8.04
CA PHE A 194 -15.49 -0.06 8.19
C PHE A 194 -14.30 0.82 8.51
N LEU A 195 -14.44 2.11 8.25
CA LEU A 195 -13.42 3.09 8.62
C LEU A 195 -13.65 3.54 10.07
N ARG A 196 -12.55 3.67 10.82
CA ARG A 196 -12.50 4.23 12.17
C ARG A 196 -11.63 5.49 12.15
N SER A 197 -12.10 6.55 12.78
CA SER A 197 -11.43 7.86 12.84
C SER A 197 -10.81 8.11 14.21
N THR A 198 -9.86 9.04 14.29
CA THR A 198 -9.29 9.54 15.55
C THR A 198 -10.32 10.08 16.55
N THR A 199 -11.49 10.52 16.07
CA THR A 199 -12.62 10.95 16.91
C THR A 199 -13.21 9.81 17.75
N ASP A 200 -12.89 8.55 17.43
CA ASP A 200 -13.47 7.38 18.08
C ASP A 200 -12.74 7.00 19.39
N HIS A 201 -11.79 7.84 19.87
CA HIS A 201 -11.01 7.66 21.11
C HIS A 201 -10.29 6.31 21.24
N GLN A 202 -10.05 5.62 20.13
CA GLN A 202 -9.35 4.34 20.07
C GLN A 202 -7.90 4.52 19.60
N PRO A 203 -6.95 3.67 20.04
CA PRO A 203 -5.55 3.80 19.63
C PRO A 203 -5.36 3.51 18.13
N MET A 204 -4.86 4.51 17.39
CA MET A 204 -4.57 4.45 15.95
C MET A 204 -3.11 4.09 15.65
N GLU A 205 -2.82 3.90 14.37
CA GLU A 205 -1.45 3.98 13.87
C GLU A 205 -0.91 5.41 14.11
N PRO A 206 0.34 5.58 14.56
CA PRO A 206 0.91 6.91 14.75
C PRO A 206 0.79 7.76 13.49
N GLN A 207 0.43 9.04 13.66
CA GLN A 207 0.31 10.01 12.56
C GLN A 207 -0.80 9.71 11.53
N GLN A 208 -1.74 8.78 11.83
CA GLN A 208 -2.93 8.57 11.03
C GLN A 208 -4.19 9.16 11.66
N HIS A 209 -5.07 9.68 10.81
CA HIS A 209 -6.36 10.26 11.21
C HIS A 209 -7.52 9.26 11.08
N GLN A 210 -7.29 8.18 10.32
CA GLN A 210 -8.26 7.15 9.99
C GLN A 210 -7.55 5.83 9.69
N GLN A 211 -8.27 4.71 9.83
CA GLN A 211 -7.84 3.38 9.40
C GLN A 211 -9.07 2.51 9.07
N ALA A 212 -8.87 1.41 8.36
CA ALA A 212 -9.92 0.40 8.19
C ALA A 212 -9.87 -0.63 9.32
N VAL A 213 -11.03 -1.20 9.65
CA VAL A 213 -11.17 -2.18 10.72
C VAL A 213 -12.01 -3.35 10.20
N PHE A 214 -11.41 -4.54 10.19
CA PHE A 214 -12.11 -5.80 10.04
C PHE A 214 -12.42 -6.38 11.42
N ALA A 215 -13.68 -6.29 11.84
CA ALA A 215 -14.09 -6.72 13.18
C ALA A 215 -15.44 -7.43 13.16
N GLY A 216 -15.72 -8.14 14.24
CA GLY A 216 -16.96 -8.89 14.35
C GLY A 216 -16.97 -9.92 15.47
N ASN A 217 -17.84 -10.91 15.33
CA ASN A 217 -17.92 -12.06 16.20
C ASN A 217 -17.86 -13.35 15.38
N VAL A 218 -16.96 -14.26 15.72
CA VAL A 218 -16.82 -15.56 15.07
C VAL A 218 -17.30 -16.67 16.00
N SER A 219 -18.17 -17.55 15.50
CA SER A 219 -18.76 -18.66 16.26
C SER A 219 -18.48 -19.99 15.60
N THR A 220 -18.12 -21.01 16.38
CA THR A 220 -17.95 -22.38 15.88
C THR A 220 -19.25 -23.18 15.85
N SER A 221 -20.39 -22.54 16.16
CA SER A 221 -21.71 -23.17 16.11
C SER A 221 -22.14 -23.42 14.66
N ASN A 222 -23.03 -24.41 14.45
CA ASN A 222 -23.58 -24.75 13.12
C ASN A 222 -22.52 -25.04 12.03
N SER A 223 -21.40 -25.68 12.41
CA SER A 223 -20.27 -25.93 11.51
C SER A 223 -19.59 -24.66 10.97
N GLY A 224 -19.84 -23.51 11.61
CA GLY A 224 -19.18 -22.25 11.33
C GLY A 224 -17.76 -22.20 11.88
N GLY A 225 -17.27 -20.97 12.01
CA GLY A 225 -15.94 -20.66 12.52
C GLY A 225 -15.12 -19.89 11.51
N PHE A 226 -15.74 -19.11 10.62
CA PHE A 226 -15.00 -18.13 9.84
C PHE A 226 -15.80 -16.84 9.63
N SER A 227 -15.06 -15.74 9.55
CA SER A 227 -15.54 -14.46 9.06
C SER A 227 -14.49 -13.92 8.08
N SER A 228 -14.95 -13.24 7.03
CA SER A 228 -14.03 -12.65 6.06
C SER A 228 -14.59 -11.40 5.41
N VAL A 229 -13.70 -10.57 4.90
CA VAL A 229 -14.03 -9.41 4.08
C VAL A 229 -13.24 -9.53 2.78
N ARG A 230 -13.92 -9.33 1.65
CA ARG A 230 -13.37 -9.55 0.32
C ARG A 230 -13.70 -8.38 -0.59
N THR A 231 -12.76 -8.01 -1.45
CA THR A 231 -13.05 -7.05 -2.52
C THR A 231 -13.93 -7.71 -3.60
N GLN A 232 -14.84 -6.94 -4.20
CA GLN A 232 -15.37 -7.24 -5.53
C GLN A 232 -14.20 -7.46 -6.51
N ASN A 233 -14.48 -8.19 -7.59
CA ASN A 233 -13.44 -8.42 -8.58
C ASN A 233 -13.02 -7.11 -9.23
N PHE A 234 -11.70 -6.93 -9.37
CA PHE A 234 -11.11 -5.86 -10.14
C PHE A 234 -11.27 -6.14 -11.64
N ASP A 235 -11.69 -5.12 -12.38
CA ASP A 235 -11.87 -5.20 -13.84
C ASP A 235 -11.44 -3.87 -14.50
N PRO A 236 -10.28 -3.81 -15.18
CA PRO A 236 -9.31 -4.90 -15.34
C PRO A 236 -8.69 -5.35 -14.00
N PRO A 237 -8.12 -6.57 -13.91
CA PRO A 237 -7.41 -7.00 -12.71
C PRO A 237 -6.18 -6.11 -12.45
N PHE A 238 -5.69 -6.09 -11.22
CA PHE A 238 -4.39 -5.49 -10.93
C PHE A 238 -3.28 -6.28 -11.62
N ASP A 239 -2.30 -5.56 -12.14
CA ASP A 239 -1.04 -6.12 -12.61
C ASP A 239 0.08 -5.63 -11.68
N PHE A 240 0.63 -6.55 -10.88
CA PHE A 240 1.75 -6.34 -9.99
C PHE A 240 3.05 -6.94 -10.54
N SER A 241 3.16 -7.14 -11.85
CA SER A 241 4.41 -7.57 -12.46
C SER A 241 5.55 -6.65 -12.07
N GLY A 242 6.71 -7.21 -11.74
CA GLY A 242 7.85 -6.43 -11.25
C GLY A 242 7.84 -6.10 -9.76
N TRP A 243 6.79 -6.47 -9.03
CA TRP A 243 6.76 -6.46 -7.56
C TRP A 243 6.98 -7.87 -7.00
N ASP A 244 7.45 -7.96 -5.75
CA ASP A 244 7.85 -9.25 -5.15
C ASP A 244 6.95 -9.68 -3.99
N SER A 245 6.27 -8.72 -3.37
CA SER A 245 5.42 -8.99 -2.20
C SER A 245 4.33 -7.96 -2.02
N VAL A 246 3.24 -8.39 -1.38
CA VAL A 246 2.28 -7.48 -0.72
C VAL A 246 2.75 -7.24 0.71
N VAL A 247 2.49 -6.05 1.23
CA VAL A 247 2.69 -5.70 2.64
C VAL A 247 1.41 -5.14 3.22
N LEU A 248 1.04 -5.61 4.41
CA LEU A 248 -0.05 -5.04 5.19
C LEU A 248 0.49 -4.43 6.48
N ARG A 249 0.10 -3.20 6.78
CA ARG A 249 0.27 -2.60 8.11
C ARG A 249 -0.97 -2.91 8.94
N VAL A 250 -0.83 -3.78 9.93
CA VAL A 250 -1.97 -4.26 10.71
C VAL A 250 -1.72 -4.23 12.20
N LYS A 251 -2.79 -4.09 12.96
CA LYS A 251 -2.82 -4.28 14.41
C LYS A 251 -3.96 -5.25 14.74
N GLY A 252 -3.59 -6.42 15.24
CA GLY A 252 -4.54 -7.48 15.54
C GLY A 252 -4.70 -7.74 17.03
N ASP A 253 -5.47 -8.78 17.33
CA ASP A 253 -5.91 -9.19 18.65
C ASP A 253 -5.15 -10.43 19.19
N GLY A 254 -4.06 -10.83 18.52
CA GLY A 254 -3.29 -12.02 18.86
C GLY A 254 -3.72 -13.27 18.09
N GLN A 255 -4.78 -13.18 17.28
CA GLN A 255 -5.22 -14.27 16.42
C GLN A 255 -4.37 -14.38 15.15
N ARG A 256 -4.52 -15.52 14.48
CA ARG A 256 -3.91 -15.80 13.18
C ARG A 256 -4.91 -15.62 12.06
N TYR A 257 -4.60 -14.71 11.15
CA TYR A 257 -5.43 -14.31 10.02
C TYR A 257 -4.84 -14.81 8.71
N LYS A 258 -5.64 -14.70 7.65
CA LYS A 258 -5.26 -15.04 6.29
C LYS A 258 -5.43 -13.84 5.38
N PHE A 259 -4.41 -13.62 4.56
CA PHE A 259 -4.53 -12.84 3.33
C PHE A 259 -4.76 -13.80 2.16
N ILE A 260 -5.72 -13.47 1.31
CA ILE A 260 -6.15 -14.30 0.20
C ILE A 260 -6.23 -13.43 -1.06
N ALA A 261 -5.57 -13.88 -2.13
CA ALA A 261 -5.69 -13.28 -3.46
C ALA A 261 -6.21 -14.31 -4.47
N ARG A 262 -6.83 -13.84 -5.56
CA ARG A 262 -7.28 -14.70 -6.67
C ARG A 262 -6.71 -14.24 -8.00
N ASN A 263 -6.26 -15.21 -8.81
CA ASN A 263 -5.80 -14.97 -10.19
C ASN A 263 -6.86 -15.25 -11.26
N SER A 264 -8.13 -15.38 -10.86
CA SER A 264 -9.24 -15.49 -11.82
C SER A 264 -10.49 -14.78 -11.30
N ALA A 265 -11.35 -14.38 -12.23
CA ALA A 265 -12.64 -13.77 -11.92
C ALA A 265 -13.66 -14.76 -11.33
N GLY A 266 -13.44 -16.07 -11.48
CA GLY A 266 -14.38 -17.08 -11.02
C GLY A 266 -14.55 -17.06 -9.50
N TRP A 267 -15.79 -17.07 -9.02
CA TRP A 267 -16.12 -17.02 -7.59
C TRP A 267 -15.56 -18.22 -6.81
N ASP A 268 -15.77 -19.43 -7.33
CA ASP A 268 -15.31 -20.71 -6.77
C ASP A 268 -14.05 -21.20 -7.51
N SER A 269 -13.04 -20.35 -7.55
CA SER A 269 -11.73 -20.65 -8.15
C SER A 269 -10.67 -20.93 -7.08
N PRO A 270 -9.56 -21.61 -7.43
CA PRO A 270 -8.38 -21.65 -6.59
C PRO A 270 -7.94 -20.25 -6.17
N ALA A 271 -7.59 -20.10 -4.90
CA ALA A 271 -7.08 -18.87 -4.33
C ALA A 271 -5.68 -19.09 -3.79
N TYR A 272 -4.91 -18.02 -3.64
CA TYR A 272 -3.56 -18.05 -3.10
C TYR A 272 -3.59 -17.45 -1.71
N ILE A 273 -3.19 -18.24 -0.72
CA ILE A 273 -3.40 -17.92 0.69
C ILE A 273 -2.06 -17.81 1.40
N TYR A 274 -1.91 -16.75 2.18
CA TYR A 274 -0.83 -16.59 3.14
C TYR A 274 -1.40 -16.35 4.54
N SER A 275 -0.94 -17.10 5.53
CA SER A 275 -1.44 -17.01 6.90
C SER A 275 -0.40 -16.36 7.80
N PHE A 276 -0.81 -15.42 8.64
CA PHE A 276 0.08 -14.64 9.49
C PHE A 276 -0.49 -14.49 10.91
N ASP A 277 0.41 -14.46 11.89
CA ASP A 277 0.07 -14.24 13.29
C ASP A 277 0.10 -12.75 13.60
N THR A 278 -0.84 -12.29 14.43
CA THR A 278 -0.82 -10.93 14.97
C THR A 278 -0.26 -10.93 16.39
N VAL A 279 0.22 -9.77 16.83
CA VAL A 279 0.57 -9.52 18.23
C VAL A 279 -0.51 -8.61 18.80
N ALA A 280 -1.18 -9.06 19.86
CA ALA A 280 -2.30 -8.34 20.44
C ALA A 280 -1.93 -6.90 20.79
N GLY A 281 -2.63 -5.94 20.18
CA GLY A 281 -2.46 -4.52 20.45
C GLY A 281 -1.22 -3.86 19.83
N ALA A 282 -0.39 -4.60 19.08
CA ALA A 282 0.81 -4.07 18.44
C ALA A 282 0.65 -3.96 16.92
N TRP A 283 1.16 -2.87 16.36
CA TRP A 283 1.28 -2.69 14.92
C TRP A 283 2.44 -3.50 14.37
N ILE A 284 2.22 -4.21 13.27
CA ILE A 284 3.23 -4.99 12.56
C ILE A 284 3.09 -4.79 11.05
N ASP A 285 4.21 -4.97 10.34
CA ASP A 285 4.23 -5.08 8.88
C ASP A 285 4.27 -6.55 8.48
N VAL A 286 3.19 -7.01 7.86
CA VAL A 286 3.10 -8.38 7.36
C VAL A 286 3.58 -8.40 5.92
N LYS A 287 4.84 -8.78 5.71
CA LYS A 287 5.39 -9.04 4.37
C LYS A 287 4.89 -10.39 3.85
N ILE A 288 4.28 -10.37 2.67
CA ILE A 288 3.73 -11.54 1.98
C ILE A 288 4.45 -11.71 0.64
N PRO A 289 5.54 -12.48 0.58
CA PRO A 289 6.19 -12.81 -0.67
C PRO A 289 5.23 -13.56 -1.60
N PHE A 290 5.16 -13.15 -2.86
CA PHE A 290 4.33 -13.82 -3.88
C PHE A 290 4.66 -15.31 -3.99
N ALA A 291 5.96 -15.64 -3.93
CA ALA A 291 6.45 -17.02 -3.94
C ALA A 291 6.04 -17.86 -2.71
N ALA A 292 5.62 -17.22 -1.61
CA ALA A 292 5.19 -17.89 -0.39
C ALA A 292 3.67 -18.09 -0.33
N MET A 293 2.91 -17.57 -1.30
CA MET A 293 1.45 -17.72 -1.32
C MET A 293 1.08 -19.13 -1.80
N VAL A 294 0.29 -19.84 -1.00
CA VAL A 294 -0.02 -21.25 -1.25
C VAL A 294 -1.32 -21.37 -2.05
N PRO A 295 -1.29 -21.98 -3.26
CA PRO A 295 -2.51 -22.26 -4.01
C PRO A 295 -3.39 -23.22 -3.23
N THR A 296 -4.64 -22.83 -3.01
CA THR A 296 -5.59 -23.50 -2.13
C THR A 296 -6.98 -23.48 -2.74
N PHE A 297 -7.65 -24.63 -2.74
CA PHE A 297 -9.06 -24.74 -3.11
C PHE A 297 -9.86 -25.43 -2.02
N ARG A 298 -10.87 -24.73 -1.48
CA ARG A 298 -11.75 -25.21 -0.40
C ARG A 298 -10.96 -25.81 0.77
N ALA A 299 -10.02 -25.03 1.29
CA ALA A 299 -9.11 -25.38 2.39
C ALA A 299 -8.19 -26.59 2.13
N ARG A 300 -7.98 -27.01 0.88
CA ARG A 300 -6.96 -27.99 0.49
C ARG A 300 -5.88 -27.32 -0.35
N SER A 301 -4.63 -27.53 0.01
CA SER A 301 -3.50 -27.06 -0.78
C SER A 301 -3.41 -27.82 -2.10
N LEU A 302 -2.98 -27.14 -3.15
CA LEU A 302 -2.85 -27.68 -4.49
C LEU A 302 -1.36 -27.69 -4.90
N PRO A 303 -0.59 -28.73 -4.56
CA PRO A 303 0.86 -28.75 -4.79
C PRO A 303 1.24 -28.64 -6.28
N ASP A 304 0.40 -29.15 -7.17
CA ASP A 304 0.64 -29.15 -8.62
C ASP A 304 0.01 -27.94 -9.33
N ALA A 305 -0.61 -27.00 -8.59
CA ALA A 305 -1.14 -25.79 -9.18
C ALA A 305 0.00 -24.81 -9.53
N PRO A 306 -0.19 -23.94 -10.55
CA PRO A 306 0.76 -22.87 -10.84
C PRO A 306 1.04 -21.99 -9.61
N ALA A 307 2.22 -21.35 -9.61
CA ALA A 307 2.53 -20.32 -8.64
C ALA A 307 1.62 -19.09 -8.80
N PHE A 308 1.56 -18.24 -7.78
CA PHE A 308 0.80 -16.99 -7.83
C PHE A 308 1.24 -16.13 -9.01
N ASP A 309 0.29 -15.69 -9.83
CA ASP A 309 0.53 -14.86 -11.00
C ASP A 309 0.32 -13.37 -10.64
N PRO A 310 1.39 -12.59 -10.40
CA PRO A 310 1.22 -11.19 -10.00
C PRO A 310 0.63 -10.33 -11.13
N ALA A 311 0.66 -10.78 -12.39
CA ALA A 311 0.19 -9.99 -13.51
C ALA A 311 -1.34 -9.86 -13.58
N ARG A 312 -2.08 -10.70 -12.86
CA ARG A 312 -3.54 -10.77 -12.93
C ARG A 312 -4.14 -11.05 -11.57
N VAL A 313 -4.33 -10.02 -10.76
CA VAL A 313 -4.93 -10.12 -9.44
C VAL A 313 -6.34 -9.56 -9.44
N PHE A 314 -7.32 -10.45 -9.27
CA PHE A 314 -8.74 -10.12 -9.38
C PHE A 314 -9.38 -9.70 -8.06
N SER A 315 -8.90 -10.15 -6.90
CA SER A 315 -9.48 -9.72 -5.62
C SER A 315 -8.54 -9.96 -4.47
N PHE A 316 -8.74 -9.20 -3.39
CA PHE A 316 -8.14 -9.40 -2.09
C PHE A 316 -9.18 -9.79 -1.06
N GLN A 317 -8.74 -10.53 -0.04
CA GLN A 317 -9.59 -10.95 1.05
C GLN A 317 -8.78 -11.12 2.33
N LEU A 318 -9.36 -10.67 3.45
CA LEU A 318 -8.88 -10.91 4.81
C LEU A 318 -9.85 -11.88 5.49
N MET A 319 -9.32 -12.86 6.21
CA MET A 319 -10.14 -13.88 6.84
C MET A 319 -9.59 -14.28 8.21
N LEU A 320 -10.49 -14.39 9.17
CA LEU A 320 -10.29 -15.18 10.39
C LEU A 320 -11.03 -16.50 10.24
N SER A 321 -10.36 -17.62 10.50
CA SER A 321 -10.99 -18.94 10.38
C SER A 321 -10.41 -19.96 11.35
N LYS A 322 -11.29 -20.85 11.84
CA LYS A 322 -10.99 -22.01 12.69
C LYS A 322 -10.02 -22.99 12.04
N PHE A 323 -10.07 -23.12 10.72
CA PHE A 323 -9.25 -24.07 9.98
C PHE A 323 -8.10 -23.38 9.27
N GLU A 324 -6.96 -24.04 9.21
CA GLU A 324 -5.82 -23.75 8.36
C GLU A 324 -5.86 -24.57 7.08
N TYR A 325 -4.73 -24.62 6.36
CA TYR A 325 -4.52 -25.52 5.24
C TYR A 325 -4.84 -26.98 5.60
N ASP A 326 -5.37 -27.70 4.62
CA ASP A 326 -5.69 -29.12 4.67
C ASP A 326 -6.57 -29.50 5.87
N ARG A 327 -7.51 -28.61 6.23
CA ARG A 327 -8.45 -28.75 7.35
C ARG A 327 -7.80 -28.90 8.72
N LYS A 328 -6.51 -28.58 8.86
CA LYS A 328 -5.85 -28.49 10.17
C LYS A 328 -6.50 -27.39 11.00
N LEU A 329 -6.43 -27.47 12.32
CA LEU A 329 -6.93 -26.39 13.17
C LEU A 329 -5.97 -25.20 13.15
N ASN A 330 -6.52 -23.99 13.16
CA ASN A 330 -5.76 -22.77 13.36
C ASN A 330 -5.26 -22.72 14.82
N PRO A 331 -3.94 -22.73 15.04
CA PRO A 331 -3.36 -22.84 16.39
C PRO A 331 -3.60 -21.60 17.27
N ARG A 332 -3.96 -20.45 16.67
CA ARG A 332 -4.23 -19.20 17.39
C ARG A 332 -5.65 -18.68 17.17
N PHE A 333 -6.59 -19.57 16.84
CA PHE A 333 -7.98 -19.19 16.70
C PHE A 333 -8.71 -19.20 18.04
N SER A 334 -9.47 -18.15 18.31
CA SER A 334 -10.43 -18.09 19.41
C SER A 334 -11.80 -17.64 18.90
N ALA A 335 -12.85 -18.37 19.27
CA ALA A 335 -14.21 -17.92 19.03
C ALA A 335 -14.55 -16.70 19.91
N GLY A 336 -15.43 -15.83 19.42
CA GLY A 336 -15.83 -14.60 20.10
C GLY A 336 -15.55 -13.36 19.27
N THR A 337 -15.44 -12.22 19.94
CA THR A 337 -15.14 -10.93 19.30
C THR A 337 -13.73 -10.92 18.76
N PHE A 338 -13.55 -10.37 17.57
CA PHE A 338 -12.24 -10.19 16.97
C PHE A 338 -12.12 -8.82 16.34
N GLU A 339 -10.88 -8.35 16.20
CA GLU A 339 -10.58 -7.09 15.53
C GLU A 339 -9.19 -7.14 14.87
N LEU A 340 -9.16 -6.75 13.59
CA LEU A 340 -7.96 -6.50 12.82
C LEU A 340 -8.05 -5.09 12.22
N ALA A 341 -7.32 -4.15 12.81
CA ALA A 341 -7.11 -2.83 12.21
C ALA A 341 -6.09 -2.94 11.07
N VAL A 342 -6.36 -2.24 9.97
CA VAL A 342 -5.54 -2.21 8.76
C VAL A 342 -5.32 -0.74 8.36
N SER A 343 -4.07 -0.33 8.38
CA SER A 343 -3.66 1.04 8.03
C SER A 343 -3.46 1.18 6.52
N TYR A 344 -2.76 0.23 5.89
CA TYR A 344 -2.61 0.17 4.44
C TYR A 344 -2.37 -1.25 3.92
N ILE A 345 -2.58 -1.43 2.61
CA ILE A 345 -2.09 -2.55 1.81
C ILE A 345 -1.25 -1.96 0.68
N SER A 346 -0.01 -2.42 0.56
CA SER A 346 0.96 -1.96 -0.44
C SER A 346 1.59 -3.15 -1.14
N VAL A 347 2.24 -2.89 -2.28
CA VAL A 347 3.21 -3.82 -2.88
C VAL A 347 4.61 -3.27 -2.69
N GLN A 348 5.60 -4.15 -2.57
CA GLN A 348 7.00 -3.75 -2.48
C GLN A 348 7.92 -4.63 -3.33
N ARG A 349 9.06 -4.06 -3.71
CA ARG A 349 10.17 -4.71 -4.39
C ARG A 349 11.51 -4.18 -3.86
N PRO A 350 12.63 -4.87 -4.09
CA PRO A 350 13.94 -4.31 -3.89
C PRO A 350 14.12 -2.99 -4.65
N ARG A 351 14.75 -2.03 -3.99
CA ARG A 351 15.13 -0.75 -4.58
C ARG A 351 16.20 -0.97 -5.64
N GLN A 352 16.09 -0.25 -6.75
CA GLN A 352 17.06 -0.28 -7.83
C GLN A 352 17.83 1.04 -7.88
N GLY A 353 19.16 0.96 -7.94
CA GLY A 353 20.04 2.12 -7.97
C GLY A 353 20.22 2.77 -6.59
N ILE A 354 20.71 4.00 -6.60
CA ILE A 354 21.09 4.73 -5.40
C ILE A 354 19.84 5.40 -4.78
N PRO A 355 19.54 5.20 -3.48
CA PRO A 355 18.36 5.77 -2.84
C PRO A 355 18.35 7.29 -2.79
N LEU A 356 19.53 7.91 -2.64
CA LEU A 356 19.68 9.35 -2.47
C LEU A 356 20.79 9.91 -3.36
N ILE A 357 20.48 10.93 -4.13
CA ILE A 357 21.47 11.78 -4.81
C ILE A 357 21.38 13.16 -4.17
N VAL A 358 22.52 13.72 -3.77
CA VAL A 358 22.59 15.06 -3.20
C VAL A 358 23.42 15.91 -4.15
N VAL A 359 22.84 17.03 -4.60
CA VAL A 359 23.53 18.00 -5.45
C VAL A 359 23.94 19.17 -4.56
N GLY A 360 25.25 19.34 -4.37
CA GLY A 360 25.81 20.37 -3.51
C GLY A 360 25.45 21.79 -3.95
N GLY A 361 25.27 22.68 -2.98
CA GLY A 361 25.24 24.13 -3.22
C GLY A 361 26.65 24.69 -3.38
N PRO A 362 26.81 25.93 -3.87
CA PRO A 362 28.13 26.56 -4.05
C PRO A 362 28.83 26.93 -2.72
N ASP A 363 28.17 26.80 -1.57
CA ASP A 363 28.70 27.18 -0.26
C ASP A 363 29.31 25.99 0.50
N ALA A 364 30.53 26.16 1.01
CA ALA A 364 31.23 25.09 1.73
C ALA A 364 30.59 24.72 3.08
N VAL A 365 29.93 25.68 3.74
CA VAL A 365 29.37 25.50 5.08
C VAL A 365 28.15 24.57 5.08
N SER A 366 27.21 24.78 4.16
CA SER A 366 26.04 23.90 4.06
C SER A 366 26.41 22.53 3.47
N GLN A 367 27.48 22.45 2.66
CA GLN A 367 28.05 21.16 2.24
C GLN A 367 28.57 20.35 3.44
N GLU A 368 29.35 20.94 4.35
CA GLU A 368 29.85 20.23 5.53
C GLU A 368 28.74 19.75 6.47
N GLN A 369 27.71 20.59 6.71
CA GLN A 369 26.58 20.22 7.56
C GLN A 369 25.76 19.05 6.97
N HIS A 370 25.48 19.07 5.67
CA HIS A 370 24.79 17.97 5.01
C HIS A 370 25.65 16.71 4.95
N GLN A 371 26.95 16.86 4.69
CA GLN A 371 27.88 15.73 4.69
C GLN A 371 27.93 15.07 6.07
N ALA A 372 27.84 15.82 7.17
CA ALA A 372 27.76 15.25 8.52
C ALA A 372 26.48 14.40 8.71
N ILE A 373 25.30 14.93 8.34
CA ILE A 373 24.02 14.20 8.44
C ILE A 373 24.04 12.93 7.57
N LEU A 374 24.60 13.02 6.36
CA LEU A 374 24.71 11.89 5.45
C LEU A 374 25.72 10.84 5.93
N ASN A 375 26.84 11.26 6.52
CA ASN A 375 27.86 10.36 7.07
C ASN A 375 27.37 9.62 8.33
N GLU A 376 26.51 10.26 9.13
CA GLU A 376 25.84 9.61 10.25
C GLU A 376 24.72 8.66 9.80
N SER A 377 24.26 8.81 8.55
CA SER A 377 23.24 7.94 7.99
C SER A 377 23.76 6.58 7.53
N GLN A 378 22.91 5.56 7.60
CA GLN A 378 23.15 4.26 6.94
C GLN A 378 22.59 4.22 5.50
N VAL A 379 22.16 5.37 4.96
CA VAL A 379 21.56 5.45 3.63
C VAL A 379 22.66 5.50 2.58
N ASN A 380 22.59 4.65 1.56
CA ASN A 380 23.49 4.75 0.42
C ASN A 380 23.15 6.02 -0.39
N TYR A 381 24.14 6.90 -0.60
CA TYR A 381 23.93 8.14 -1.33
C TYR A 381 25.07 8.45 -2.30
N ARG A 382 24.78 9.31 -3.28
CA ARG A 382 25.77 9.89 -4.21
C ARG A 382 25.79 11.40 -4.07
N LEU A 383 26.95 11.95 -3.72
CA LEU A 383 27.18 13.40 -3.76
C LEU A 383 27.63 13.82 -5.16
N ILE A 384 27.00 14.86 -5.69
CA ILE A 384 27.42 15.56 -6.91
C ILE A 384 27.85 16.97 -6.48
N GLU A 385 29.15 17.22 -6.54
CA GLU A 385 29.70 18.52 -6.19
C GLU A 385 29.40 19.53 -7.30
N ARG A 386 28.87 20.69 -6.91
CA ARG A 386 28.69 21.81 -7.82
C ARG A 386 29.87 22.76 -7.62
N LEU A 387 30.77 22.81 -8.61
CA LEU A 387 31.85 23.80 -8.63
C LEU A 387 31.24 25.22 -8.71
N VAL A 388 32.06 26.27 -8.59
CA VAL A 388 31.57 27.66 -8.57
C VAL A 388 30.91 28.07 -9.91
N GLU A 389 31.28 27.46 -11.04
CA GLU A 389 30.70 27.71 -12.37
C GLU A 389 30.60 26.46 -13.31
N PRO A 390 29.98 25.32 -12.93
CA PRO A 390 29.60 24.30 -13.88
C PRO A 390 28.35 24.73 -14.64
N GLU A 391 28.30 24.47 -15.94
CA GLU A 391 27.07 24.66 -16.70
C GLU A 391 25.99 23.72 -16.15
N VAL A 392 24.71 24.14 -16.20
CA VAL A 392 23.56 23.30 -15.80
C VAL A 392 23.62 21.92 -16.46
N ALA A 393 24.11 21.87 -17.72
CA ALA A 393 24.33 20.66 -18.49
C ALA A 393 25.28 19.64 -17.81
N ASP A 394 26.32 20.09 -17.11
CA ASP A 394 27.29 19.22 -16.43
C ASP A 394 26.63 18.53 -15.23
N VAL A 395 25.84 19.27 -14.46
CA VAL A 395 25.08 18.74 -13.30
C VAL A 395 24.03 17.74 -13.77
N VAL A 396 23.28 18.07 -14.83
CA VAL A 396 22.33 17.14 -15.46
C VAL A 396 23.06 15.88 -15.96
N GLY A 397 24.30 16.04 -16.45
CA GLY A 397 25.22 14.96 -16.80
C GLY A 397 25.48 14.00 -15.66
N ALA A 398 26.00 14.53 -14.56
CA ALA A 398 26.34 13.73 -13.39
C ALA A 398 25.11 13.06 -12.76
N ILE A 399 23.95 13.74 -12.75
CA ILE A 399 22.71 13.14 -12.23
C ILE A 399 22.26 11.98 -13.12
N ALA A 400 22.25 12.17 -14.45
CA ALA A 400 21.86 11.12 -15.38
C ALA A 400 22.81 9.91 -15.30
N GLU A 401 24.11 10.14 -15.15
CA GLU A 401 25.10 9.08 -14.94
C GLU A 401 24.88 8.34 -13.61
N ALA A 402 24.56 9.05 -12.52
CA ALA A 402 24.28 8.42 -11.23
C ALA A 402 22.95 7.64 -11.20
N LEU A 403 22.03 7.94 -12.11
CA LEU A 403 20.76 7.23 -12.26
C LEU A 403 20.87 5.98 -13.13
N CYS A 404 21.80 5.93 -14.10
CA CYS A 404 22.05 4.77 -14.95
C CYS A 404 22.95 3.74 -14.26
#